data_AF-A0A9X8N1U2-F1
#
_entry.id   AF-A0A9X8N1U2-F1
#
_cell.length_a   1.000
_cell.length_b   1.000
_cell.length_c   1.000
_cell.angle_alpha   90.00
_cell.angle_beta   90.00
_cell.angle_gamma   90.00
#
_symmetry.space_group_name_H-M   'P 1'
#
loop_
_entity.id
_entity.type
_entity.pdbx_description
1 polymer ?
#
loop_
_entity_poly.entity_id
_entity_poly.type
_entity_poly.pdbx_seq_one_letter_code
_entity_poly.pdbx_strand_id
1 'polypeptide(L)'
;MSKEQTETSWSGFDVNDFQRRIIAEFRGNNGKMTGMFEGWSLTVLTTIGARSGLPREIPLGYLVIDGKGVVIASANGSDRHPGWYYNVRKNPIVTVETGEETYRAIAAIPQGVERDRLFEQVVAEAPGYGDYQAKTTREIPVVVLHRIEPKPGDERVKGMGDWIVEVHDWLRGELRTLRDQADRLIEGTAETIETTPPDLAQQMRTHCLNFCGALRRHHTGEDMAVFPSLAAQFPALAPALAQLSEQHKVVAQLQDSIQALVGGFVPGESDPVRLRAELEELATRLESHFDFEEQTVVTALNATAEAPPFA
;
A
#
# COMPACT_ATOMS: atom_id res chain seq x y z
N MET A 1 -46.72 -20.05 16.18
CA MET A 1 -46.37 -21.25 16.97
C MET A 1 -45.92 -22.32 15.98
N SER A 2 -44.65 -22.31 15.60
CA SER A 2 -43.51 -23.00 16.25
C SER A 2 -43.43 -24.47 15.88
N LYS A 3 -42.41 -24.81 15.09
CA LYS A 3 -41.63 -26.03 15.33
C LYS A 3 -40.17 -25.63 15.39
N GLU A 4 -39.72 -25.55 16.62
CA GLU A 4 -38.34 -25.44 17.06
C GLU A 4 -37.55 -26.72 16.77
N GLN A 5 -36.27 -26.50 16.54
CA GLN A 5 -35.11 -27.29 16.99
C GLN A 5 -34.94 -28.69 16.39
N THR A 6 -33.83 -28.86 15.66
CA THR A 6 -32.61 -29.46 16.24
C THR A 6 -31.45 -29.30 15.24
N GLU A 7 -30.58 -28.32 15.47
CA GLU A 7 -29.20 -28.30 14.98
C GLU A 7 -28.29 -28.15 16.20
N THR A 8 -27.42 -29.13 16.43
CA THR A 8 -26.53 -29.17 17.59
C THR A 8 -25.08 -28.91 17.15
N SER A 9 -24.64 -27.67 17.33
CA SER A 9 -23.42 -27.22 18.02
C SER A 9 -22.06 -27.92 17.79
N TRP A 10 -21.14 -27.17 17.15
CA TRP A 10 -19.78 -26.79 17.62
C TRP A 10 -19.44 -25.42 16.97
N SER A 11 -19.06 -24.29 17.59
CA SER A 11 -19.27 -23.67 18.90
C SER A 11 -19.00 -22.15 18.77
N GLY A 12 -20.03 -21.30 18.79
CA GLY A 12 -20.08 -19.92 19.35
C GLY A 12 -19.01 -18.82 19.13
N PHE A 13 -17.93 -18.98 18.34
CA PHE A 13 -16.90 -17.93 18.21
C PHE A 13 -17.21 -16.94 17.07
N ASP A 14 -17.65 -15.72 17.41
CA ASP A 14 -17.79 -14.63 16.45
C ASP A 14 -16.45 -13.89 16.28
N VAL A 15 -15.80 -14.17 15.15
CA VAL A 15 -14.52 -13.56 14.76
C VAL A 15 -14.62 -12.04 14.66
N ASN A 16 -15.75 -11.50 14.18
CA ASN A 16 -15.91 -10.05 14.04
C ASN A 16 -16.06 -9.38 15.39
N ASP A 17 -16.80 -10.00 16.31
CA ASP A 17 -16.95 -9.50 17.67
C ASP A 17 -15.63 -9.54 18.44
N PHE A 18 -14.90 -10.64 18.31
CA PHE A 18 -13.55 -10.76 18.87
C PHE A 18 -12.62 -9.67 18.34
N GLN A 19 -12.63 -9.43 17.02
CA GLN A 19 -11.81 -8.39 16.40
C GLN A 19 -12.17 -6.99 16.90
N ARG A 20 -13.46 -6.66 17.01
CA ARG A 20 -13.92 -5.37 17.55
C ARG A 20 -13.46 -5.15 18.99
N ARG A 21 -13.47 -6.20 19.83
CA ARG A 21 -12.98 -6.13 21.21
C ARG A 21 -11.48 -5.84 21.27
N ILE A 22 -10.68 -6.50 20.44
CA ILE A 22 -9.24 -6.20 20.34
C ILE A 22 -8.99 -4.76 19.95
N ILE A 23 -9.69 -4.27 18.91
CA ILE A 23 -9.54 -2.88 18.44
C ILE A 23 -9.95 -1.88 19.54
N ALA A 24 -11.05 -2.15 20.25
CA ALA A 24 -11.50 -1.30 21.34
C ALA A 24 -10.49 -1.25 22.50
N GLU A 25 -9.92 -2.39 22.88
CA GLU A 25 -8.86 -2.46 23.90
C GLU A 25 -7.60 -1.70 23.44
N PHE A 26 -7.15 -1.96 22.20
CA PHE A 26 -6.01 -1.29 21.60
C PHE A 26 -6.16 0.24 21.65
N ARG A 27 -7.31 0.76 21.19
CA ARG A 27 -7.59 2.21 21.20
C ARG A 27 -7.79 2.75 22.62
N GLY A 28 -8.35 1.96 23.54
CA GLY A 28 -8.59 2.36 24.93
C GLY A 28 -7.33 2.40 25.80
N ASN A 29 -6.27 1.69 25.42
CA ASN A 29 -5.05 1.52 26.20
C ASN A 29 -3.79 2.03 25.48
N ASN A 30 -3.94 2.95 24.51
CA ASN A 30 -2.82 3.53 23.73
C ASN A 30 -1.91 2.44 23.13
N GLY A 31 -2.52 1.43 22.50
CA GLY A 31 -1.82 0.31 21.85
C GLY A 31 -1.38 -0.82 22.78
N LYS A 32 -1.50 -0.66 24.11
CA LYS A 32 -1.11 -1.69 25.08
C LYS A 32 -2.21 -2.73 25.25
N MET A 33 -1.85 -3.98 25.09
CA MET A 33 -2.78 -5.11 25.16
C MET A 33 -2.59 -5.93 26.44
N THR A 34 -3.64 -6.67 26.82
CA THR A 34 -3.64 -7.62 27.93
C THR A 34 -3.91 -9.05 27.45
N GLY A 35 -3.75 -10.03 28.34
CA GLY A 35 -4.08 -11.42 28.06
C GLY A 35 -3.20 -12.03 26.96
N MET A 36 -3.83 -12.61 25.93
CA MET A 36 -3.08 -13.34 24.88
C MET A 36 -2.18 -12.45 24.00
N PHE A 37 -2.39 -11.13 24.03
CA PHE A 37 -1.57 -10.16 23.31
C PHE A 37 -0.71 -9.30 24.25
N GLU A 38 -0.63 -9.65 25.54
CA GLU A 38 0.21 -8.91 26.49
C GLU A 38 1.68 -8.90 26.03
N GLY A 39 2.26 -7.70 25.97
CA GLY A 39 3.63 -7.48 25.48
C GLY A 39 3.79 -7.52 23.96
N TRP A 40 2.72 -7.73 23.18
CA TRP A 40 2.79 -7.70 21.72
C TRP A 40 2.67 -6.27 21.19
N SER A 41 3.54 -5.93 20.24
CA SER A 41 3.39 -4.74 19.41
C SER A 41 2.33 -5.00 18.34
N LEU A 42 1.19 -4.32 18.44
CA LEU A 42 0.10 -4.40 17.46
C LEU A 42 -0.06 -3.08 16.69
N THR A 43 -0.72 -3.18 15.55
CA THR A 43 -1.32 -2.05 14.84
C THR A 43 -2.76 -2.36 14.50
N VAL A 44 -3.62 -1.34 14.41
CA VAL A 44 -4.88 -1.45 13.67
C VAL A 44 -4.63 -0.94 12.25
N LEU A 45 -4.77 -1.84 11.29
CA LEU A 45 -4.63 -1.54 9.87
C LEU A 45 -6.01 -1.38 9.24
N THR A 46 -6.29 -0.20 8.70
CA THR A 46 -7.50 0.03 7.91
C THR A 46 -7.21 -0.06 6.41
N THR A 47 -7.95 -0.94 5.75
CA THR A 47 -7.85 -1.27 4.32
C THR A 47 -9.20 -1.09 3.63
N ILE A 48 -9.20 -0.91 2.31
CA ILE A 48 -10.45 -0.90 1.53
C ILE A 48 -10.76 -2.30 1.00
N GLY A 49 -11.93 -2.83 1.36
CA GLY A 49 -12.37 -4.18 1.02
C GLY A 49 -12.34 -4.44 -0.49
N ALA A 50 -11.55 -5.42 -0.95
CA ALA A 50 -11.29 -5.61 -2.37
C ALA A 50 -12.55 -5.90 -3.20
N ARG A 51 -13.54 -6.57 -2.60
CA ARG A 51 -14.84 -6.84 -3.22
C ARG A 51 -15.89 -5.79 -2.87
N SER A 52 -15.89 -5.32 -1.63
CA SER A 52 -16.98 -4.48 -1.09
C SER A 52 -16.79 -2.98 -1.28
N GLY A 53 -15.57 -2.49 -1.49
CA GLY A 53 -15.25 -1.05 -1.50
C GLY A 53 -15.34 -0.37 -0.12
N LEU A 54 -15.85 -1.06 0.90
CA LEU A 54 -15.99 -0.54 2.27
C LEU A 54 -14.67 -0.65 3.09
N PRO A 55 -14.41 0.30 4.01
CA PRO A 55 -13.32 0.18 4.98
C PRO A 55 -13.39 -1.09 5.82
N ARG A 56 -12.21 -1.64 6.14
CA ARG A 56 -12.00 -2.83 6.97
C ARG A 56 -10.82 -2.57 7.88
N GLU A 57 -11.08 -2.49 9.17
CA GLU A 57 -10.06 -2.45 10.23
C GLU A 57 -9.63 -3.89 10.57
N ILE A 58 -8.34 -4.15 10.79
CA ILE A 58 -7.83 -5.45 11.24
C ILE A 58 -6.67 -5.20 12.20
N PRO A 59 -6.68 -5.77 13.43
CA PRO A 59 -5.52 -5.76 14.31
C PRO A 59 -4.47 -6.75 13.81
N LEU A 60 -3.22 -6.31 13.69
CA LEU A 60 -2.09 -7.10 13.19
C LEU A 60 -0.88 -6.94 14.11
N GLY A 61 -0.03 -7.97 14.17
CA GLY A 61 1.32 -7.79 14.70
C GLY A 61 2.08 -6.76 13.88
N TYR A 62 2.78 -5.86 14.57
CA TYR A 62 3.50 -4.73 13.99
C TYR A 62 4.96 -4.75 14.45
N LEU A 63 5.87 -4.74 13.49
CA LEU A 63 7.32 -4.69 13.73
C LEU A 63 7.91 -3.46 13.06
N VAL A 64 9.02 -2.96 13.60
CA VAL A 64 9.82 -1.92 12.95
C VAL A 64 11.13 -2.57 12.52
N ILE A 65 11.34 -2.66 11.20
CA ILE A 65 12.52 -3.28 10.59
C ILE A 65 13.15 -2.25 9.66
N ASP A 66 14.45 -1.99 9.81
CA ASP A 66 15.17 -0.94 9.05
C ASP A 66 14.48 0.44 9.09
N GLY A 67 13.86 0.78 10.22
CA GLY A 67 13.11 2.04 10.41
C GLY A 67 11.76 2.10 9.69
N LYS A 68 11.29 1.00 9.09
CA LYS A 68 10.00 0.91 8.39
C LYS A 68 9.03 0.02 9.18
N GLY A 69 7.76 0.40 9.19
CA GLY A 69 6.70 -0.45 9.74
C GLY A 69 6.48 -1.68 8.88
N VAL A 70 6.33 -2.85 9.50
CA VAL A 70 6.14 -4.14 8.83
C VAL A 70 4.98 -4.91 9.46
N VAL A 71 4.08 -5.42 8.61
CA VAL A 71 2.99 -6.32 8.98
C VAL A 71 3.04 -7.61 8.16
N ILE A 72 2.54 -8.71 8.71
CA ILE A 72 2.76 -10.05 8.13
C ILE A 72 1.43 -10.74 7.85
N ALA A 73 1.21 -11.16 6.59
CA ALA A 73 0.03 -11.88 6.14
C ALA A 73 0.10 -13.38 6.48
N SER A 74 0.35 -13.69 7.75
CA SER A 74 0.60 -15.06 8.23
C SER A 74 -0.67 -15.90 8.31
N ALA A 75 -1.81 -15.31 8.70
CA ALA A 75 -3.06 -16.04 9.00
C ALA A 75 -2.81 -17.29 9.87
N ASN A 76 -1.91 -17.18 10.86
CA ASN A 76 -1.47 -18.26 11.76
C ASN A 76 -0.96 -19.53 11.04
N GLY A 77 -0.39 -19.38 9.84
CA GLY A 77 0.11 -20.50 9.04
C GLY A 77 -0.98 -21.23 8.24
N SER A 78 -2.17 -20.62 8.06
CA SER A 78 -3.21 -21.14 7.18
C SER A 78 -2.76 -21.18 5.72
N ASP A 79 -3.21 -22.18 4.94
CA ASP A 79 -2.95 -22.29 3.50
C ASP A 79 -3.60 -21.18 2.65
N ARG A 80 -4.44 -20.33 3.25
CA ARG A 80 -5.06 -19.19 2.57
C ARG A 80 -4.53 -17.87 3.09
N HIS A 81 -4.35 -16.91 2.19
CA HIS A 81 -4.05 -15.54 2.59
C HIS A 81 -5.23 -14.90 3.32
N PRO A 82 -4.97 -13.98 4.28
CA PRO A 82 -6.03 -13.26 4.98
C PRO A 82 -6.74 -12.27 4.05
N GLY A 83 -7.99 -11.92 4.37
CA GLY A 83 -8.79 -11.00 3.53
C GLY A 83 -8.13 -9.65 3.29
N TRP A 84 -7.48 -9.08 4.30
CA TRP A 84 -6.77 -7.80 4.21
C TRP A 84 -5.60 -7.83 3.23
N TYR A 85 -4.96 -8.98 3.01
CA TYR A 85 -3.89 -9.10 2.01
C TYR A 85 -4.42 -8.85 0.60
N TYR A 86 -5.61 -9.39 0.28
CA TYR A 86 -6.27 -9.09 -1.00
C TYR A 86 -6.72 -7.64 -1.08
N ASN A 87 -7.13 -7.05 0.05
CA ASN A 87 -7.44 -5.62 0.13
C ASN A 87 -6.21 -4.79 -0.22
N VAL A 88 -5.05 -5.04 0.41
CA VAL A 88 -3.79 -4.34 0.16
C VAL A 88 -3.31 -4.53 -1.29
N ARG A 89 -3.36 -5.76 -1.81
CA ARG A 89 -3.00 -6.03 -3.21
C ARG A 89 -3.87 -5.26 -4.21
N LYS A 90 -5.15 -5.11 -3.90
CA LYS A 90 -6.04 -4.29 -4.73
C LYS A 90 -5.81 -2.81 -4.44
N ASN A 91 -5.68 -2.43 -3.17
CA ASN A 91 -5.52 -1.10 -2.59
C ASN A 91 -4.48 -1.03 -1.45
N PRO A 92 -3.23 -0.63 -1.74
CA PRO A 92 -2.14 -0.54 -0.79
C PRO A 92 -2.18 0.76 0.01
N ILE A 93 -3.08 1.70 -0.27
CA ILE A 93 -3.24 2.88 0.57
C ILE A 93 -4.01 2.43 1.81
N VAL A 94 -3.37 2.59 2.97
CA VAL A 94 -3.86 2.10 4.25
C VAL A 94 -3.70 3.17 5.32
N THR A 95 -4.56 3.09 6.34
CA THR A 95 -4.38 3.84 7.58
C THR A 95 -3.77 2.88 8.61
N VAL A 96 -2.77 3.37 9.35
CA VAL A 96 -2.02 2.61 10.34
C VAL A 96 -2.16 3.33 11.68
N GLU A 97 -2.67 2.63 12.69
CA GLU A 97 -2.69 3.09 14.08
C GLU A 97 -1.71 2.26 14.90
N THR A 98 -0.74 2.89 15.55
CA THR A 98 0.26 2.22 16.43
C THR A 98 -0.02 2.42 17.92
N GLY A 99 -1.12 3.11 18.26
CA GLY A 99 -1.51 3.47 19.63
C GLY A 99 -0.88 4.77 20.11
N GLU A 100 0.30 5.13 19.59
CA GLU A 100 0.95 6.43 19.79
C GLU A 100 0.52 7.45 18.73
N GLU A 101 0.30 6.97 17.51
CA GLU A 101 -0.04 7.80 16.37
C GLU A 101 -0.94 7.08 15.38
N THR A 102 -1.56 7.88 14.52
CA THR A 102 -2.27 7.42 13.34
C THR A 102 -1.69 8.09 12.11
N TYR A 103 -1.31 7.30 11.11
CA TYR A 103 -0.74 7.81 9.87
C TYR A 103 -1.23 7.01 8.66
N ARG A 104 -1.15 7.62 7.48
CA ARG A 104 -1.39 6.90 6.22
C ARG A 104 -0.10 6.33 5.69
N ALA A 105 -0.20 5.17 5.05
CA ALA A 105 0.93 4.51 4.45
C ALA A 105 0.55 3.88 3.11
N ILE A 106 1.58 3.57 2.34
CA ILE A 106 1.47 2.70 1.17
C ILE A 106 2.12 1.36 1.51
N ALA A 107 1.31 0.33 1.49
CA ALA A 107 1.67 -1.04 1.79
C ALA A 107 2.30 -1.70 0.55
N ALA A 108 3.61 -1.88 0.58
CA ALA A 108 4.37 -2.62 -0.42
C ALA A 108 4.51 -4.09 -0.01
N ILE A 109 4.49 -5.00 -0.97
CA ILE A 109 4.65 -6.44 -0.73
C ILE A 109 5.92 -6.89 -1.47
N PRO A 110 7.08 -6.90 -0.79
CA PRO A 110 8.31 -7.47 -1.32
C PRO A 110 8.15 -8.95 -1.70
N GLN A 111 8.96 -9.43 -2.64
CA GLN A 111 8.93 -10.79 -3.17
C GLN A 111 10.36 -11.34 -3.27
N GLY A 112 10.52 -12.67 -3.28
CA GLY A 112 11.82 -13.32 -3.27
C GLY A 112 12.65 -12.87 -2.07
N VAL A 113 13.95 -12.65 -2.21
CA VAL A 113 14.86 -12.27 -1.13
C VAL A 113 14.67 -10.93 -0.49
N GLU A 114 14.11 -9.91 -1.14
CA GLU A 114 13.73 -8.78 -0.28
C GLU A 114 12.64 -9.21 0.71
N ARG A 115 11.74 -10.12 0.31
CA ARG A 115 10.83 -10.80 1.26
C ARG A 115 11.60 -11.67 2.23
N ASP A 116 12.50 -12.55 1.78
CA ASP A 116 13.16 -13.53 2.65
C ASP A 116 14.09 -12.87 3.68
N ARG A 117 14.85 -11.84 3.29
CA ARG A 117 15.68 -11.00 4.17
C ARG A 117 14.83 -10.32 5.25
N LEU A 118 13.70 -9.74 4.85
CA LEU A 118 12.77 -9.14 5.81
C LEU A 118 12.14 -10.21 6.69
N PHE A 119 11.78 -11.37 6.14
CA PHE A 119 11.15 -12.46 6.89
C PHE A 119 12.12 -13.08 7.89
N GLU A 120 13.41 -13.19 7.58
CA GLU A 120 14.44 -13.61 8.53
C GLU A 120 14.51 -12.66 9.73
N GLN A 121 14.50 -11.35 9.49
CA GLN A 121 14.47 -10.35 10.56
C GLN A 121 13.16 -10.40 11.37
N VAL A 122 12.02 -10.60 10.70
CA VAL A 122 10.74 -10.85 11.36
C VAL A 122 10.83 -12.06 12.28
N VAL A 123 11.45 -13.16 11.86
CA VAL A 123 11.60 -14.38 12.66
C VAL A 123 12.59 -14.18 13.81
N ALA A 124 13.66 -13.42 13.59
CA ALA A 124 14.62 -13.09 14.65
C ALA A 124 13.96 -12.29 15.78
N GLU A 125 13.10 -11.32 15.43
CA GLU A 125 12.37 -10.49 16.39
C GLU A 125 11.15 -11.20 17.00
N ALA A 126 10.42 -11.97 16.17
CA ALA A 126 9.19 -12.66 16.54
C ALA A 126 9.19 -14.11 15.99
N PRO A 127 9.85 -15.06 16.70
CA PRO A 127 10.05 -16.43 16.23
C PRO A 127 8.78 -17.20 15.84
N GLY A 128 7.63 -16.85 16.43
CA GLY A 128 6.34 -17.48 16.11
C GLY A 128 5.93 -17.35 14.63
N TYR A 129 6.45 -16.37 13.89
CA TYR A 129 6.24 -16.30 12.44
C TYR A 129 6.96 -17.43 11.69
N GLY A 130 8.10 -17.90 12.19
CA GLY A 130 8.80 -19.08 11.66
C GLY A 130 7.96 -20.34 11.82
N ASP A 131 7.32 -20.51 12.99
CA ASP A 131 6.38 -21.60 13.24
C ASP A 131 5.17 -21.56 12.31
N TYR A 132 4.68 -20.36 11.96
CA TYR A 132 3.60 -20.20 11.00
C TYR A 132 4.04 -20.57 9.58
N GLN A 133 5.24 -20.19 9.15
CA GLN A 133 5.75 -20.54 7.83
C GLN A 133 5.99 -22.05 7.70
N ALA A 134 6.42 -22.72 8.77
CA ALA A 134 6.61 -24.17 8.78
C ALA A 134 5.30 -24.98 8.64
N LYS A 135 4.14 -24.37 8.93
CA LYS A 135 2.82 -25.01 8.86
C LYS A 135 2.19 -24.98 7.46
N THR A 136 2.75 -24.23 6.51
CA THR A 136 2.16 -24.07 5.18
C THR A 136 3.22 -24.06 4.09
N THR A 137 2.84 -24.49 2.89
CA THR A 137 3.72 -24.47 1.71
C THR A 137 3.69 -23.14 0.97
N ARG A 138 2.72 -22.26 1.25
CA ARG A 138 2.72 -20.92 0.65
C ARG A 138 3.79 -20.04 1.30
N GLU A 139 4.41 -19.21 0.49
CA GLU A 139 5.21 -18.09 0.96
C GLU A 139 4.30 -17.12 1.76
N ILE A 140 4.64 -16.88 3.04
CA ILE A 140 3.94 -15.90 3.88
C ILE A 140 4.37 -14.49 3.47
N PRO A 141 3.45 -13.64 2.97
CA PRO A 141 3.81 -12.29 2.56
C PRO A 141 4.21 -11.41 3.75
N VAL A 142 5.33 -10.72 3.58
CA VAL A 142 5.74 -9.58 4.41
C VAL A 142 5.28 -8.31 3.71
N VAL A 143 4.73 -7.36 4.46
CA VAL A 143 4.18 -6.11 3.93
C VAL A 143 4.86 -4.93 4.63
N VAL A 144 5.52 -4.09 3.85
CA VAL A 144 6.24 -2.90 4.32
C VAL A 144 5.32 -1.69 4.19
N LEU A 145 5.22 -0.89 5.26
CA LEU A 145 4.37 0.29 5.34
C LEU A 145 5.22 1.55 5.12
N HIS A 146 5.14 2.08 3.90
CA HIS A 146 5.81 3.34 3.54
C HIS A 146 4.95 4.50 4.02
N ARG A 147 5.38 5.16 5.09
CA ARG A 147 4.65 6.29 5.68
C ARG A 147 4.53 7.44 4.68
N ILE A 148 3.34 8.01 4.61
CA ILE A 148 3.08 9.28 3.94
C ILE A 148 3.23 10.37 5.01
N GLU A 149 4.34 11.11 4.98
CA GLU A 149 4.63 12.14 5.98
C GLU A 149 3.78 13.40 5.75
N PRO A 150 3.23 14.01 6.81
CA PRO A 150 2.75 15.39 6.73
C PRO A 150 3.92 16.33 6.41
N LYS A 151 3.69 17.34 5.56
CA LYS A 151 4.67 18.41 5.39
C LYS A 151 4.89 19.15 6.72
N PRO A 152 6.14 19.41 7.13
CA PRO A 152 6.40 20.23 8.30
C PRO A 152 5.75 21.62 8.17
N GLY A 153 4.91 22.00 9.14
CA GLY A 153 4.20 23.28 9.18
C GLY A 153 2.70 23.23 8.85
N ASP A 154 2.14 22.05 8.57
CA ASP A 154 0.75 21.88 8.14
C ASP A 154 -0.20 21.47 9.29
N GLU A 155 -0.26 22.29 10.35
CA GLU A 155 -1.24 22.17 11.45
C GLU A 155 -2.68 22.60 11.03
N ARG A 156 -2.99 22.61 9.73
CA ARG A 156 -4.35 22.87 9.25
C ARG A 156 -5.15 21.57 9.24
N VAL A 157 -6.49 21.69 9.39
CA VAL A 157 -7.41 20.57 9.17
C VAL A 157 -7.20 20.07 7.75
N LYS A 158 -6.63 18.87 7.60
CA LYS A 158 -6.28 18.28 6.30
C LYS A 158 -7.56 18.05 5.47
N GLY A 159 -7.65 18.69 4.31
CA GLY A 159 -8.66 18.39 3.30
C GLY A 159 -8.22 17.26 2.35
N MET A 160 -9.14 16.79 1.51
CA MET A 160 -8.83 15.77 0.50
C MET A 160 -7.74 16.22 -0.49
N GLY A 161 -7.69 17.50 -0.82
CA GLY A 161 -6.65 18.07 -1.70
C GLY A 161 -5.26 18.04 -1.06
N ASP A 162 -5.15 18.35 0.24
CA ASP A 162 -3.87 18.28 0.96
C ASP A 162 -3.32 16.84 0.97
N TRP A 163 -4.20 15.85 1.05
CA TRP A 163 -3.82 14.45 0.92
C TRP A 163 -3.22 14.11 -0.44
N ILE A 164 -3.84 14.59 -1.53
CA ILE A 164 -3.35 14.34 -2.89
C ILE A 164 -1.91 14.83 -3.02
N VAL A 165 -1.63 16.03 -2.51
CA VAL A 165 -0.27 16.61 -2.49
C VAL A 165 0.71 15.70 -1.75
N GLU A 166 0.34 15.17 -0.59
CA GLU A 166 1.21 14.25 0.17
C GLU A 166 1.50 12.95 -0.60
N VAL A 167 0.48 12.40 -1.27
CA VAL A 167 0.63 11.20 -2.10
C VAL A 167 1.53 11.50 -3.30
N HIS A 168 1.37 12.65 -3.95
CA HIS A 168 2.23 13.06 -5.07
C HIS A 168 3.68 13.17 -4.66
N ASP A 169 3.97 13.79 -3.52
CA ASP A 169 5.36 13.92 -3.06
C ASP A 169 6.02 12.57 -2.78
N TRP A 170 5.27 11.63 -2.21
CA TRP A 170 5.73 10.24 -2.09
C TRP A 170 5.95 9.61 -3.48
N LEU A 171 5.00 9.75 -4.40
CA LEU A 171 5.11 9.20 -5.76
C LEU A 171 6.33 9.74 -6.49
N ARG A 172 6.63 11.04 -6.37
CA ARG A 172 7.84 11.68 -6.89
C ARG A 172 9.10 11.03 -6.30
N GLY A 173 9.10 10.73 -4.99
CA GLY A 173 10.18 10.03 -4.30
C GLY A 173 10.44 8.62 -4.80
N GLU A 174 9.40 7.82 -4.98
CA GLU A 174 9.52 6.45 -5.48
C GLU A 174 9.95 6.43 -6.96
N LEU A 175 9.49 7.37 -7.79
CA LEU A 175 9.96 7.50 -9.17
C LEU A 175 11.46 7.80 -9.25
N ARG A 176 11.97 8.65 -8.35
CA ARG A 176 13.43 8.86 -8.24
C ARG A 176 14.14 7.56 -7.88
N THR A 177 13.64 6.85 -6.86
CA THR A 177 14.21 5.56 -6.44
C THR A 177 14.24 4.54 -7.57
N LEU A 178 13.16 4.42 -8.36
CA LEU A 178 13.08 3.51 -9.50
C LEU A 178 14.04 3.89 -10.63
N ARG A 179 14.22 5.18 -10.91
CA ARG A 179 15.17 5.67 -11.92
C ARG A 179 16.61 5.38 -11.47
N ASP A 180 16.93 5.63 -10.20
CA ASP A 180 18.25 5.33 -9.64
C ASP A 180 18.55 3.81 -9.68
N GLN A 181 17.56 2.96 -9.39
CA GLN A 181 17.70 1.51 -9.52
C GLN A 181 17.95 1.07 -10.97
N ALA A 182 17.25 1.69 -11.92
CA ALA A 182 17.45 1.42 -13.35
C ALA A 182 18.83 1.88 -13.84
N ASP A 183 19.33 3.02 -13.36
CA ASP A 183 20.68 3.51 -13.67
C ASP A 183 21.76 2.54 -13.15
N ARG A 184 21.61 2.03 -11.92
CA ARG A 184 22.52 0.99 -11.38
C ARG A 184 22.51 -0.32 -12.19
N LEU A 185 21.36 -0.70 -12.74
CA LEU A 185 21.28 -1.86 -13.65
C LEU A 185 22.04 -1.61 -14.96
N ILE A 186 21.95 -0.40 -15.52
CA ILE A 186 22.66 0.00 -16.74
C ILE A 186 24.17 0.01 -16.52
N GLU A 187 24.62 0.57 -15.39
CA GLU A 187 26.04 0.69 -15.05
C GLU A 187 26.71 -0.66 -14.72
N GLY A 188 25.91 -1.73 -14.52
CA GLY A 188 26.43 -3.00 -14.02
C GLY A 188 26.96 -2.93 -12.58
N THR A 189 26.64 -1.84 -11.86
CA THR A 189 26.98 -1.59 -10.44
C THR A 189 25.89 -2.06 -9.49
N ALA A 190 24.87 -2.74 -10.02
CA ALA A 190 23.98 -3.59 -9.25
C ALA A 190 24.85 -4.58 -8.46
N GLU A 191 24.81 -4.53 -7.13
CA GLU A 191 25.56 -5.47 -6.30
C GLU A 191 25.19 -6.88 -6.75
N THR A 192 26.15 -7.55 -7.37
CA THR A 192 26.06 -8.95 -7.73
C THR A 192 26.15 -9.69 -6.41
N ILE A 193 25.00 -9.96 -5.79
CA ILE A 193 24.97 -10.93 -4.69
C ILE A 193 25.31 -12.27 -5.35
N GLU A 194 26.59 -12.64 -5.26
CA GLU A 194 27.06 -13.96 -5.63
C GLU A 194 26.18 -14.99 -4.93
N THR A 195 25.51 -15.81 -5.76
CA THR A 195 24.78 -17.04 -5.44
C THR A 195 23.44 -16.91 -4.68
N THR A 196 22.34 -17.00 -5.46
CA THR A 196 20.91 -17.14 -5.08
C THR A 196 20.39 -16.29 -3.91
N PRO A 197 20.06 -15.03 -4.22
CA PRO A 197 18.75 -14.41 -3.93
C PRO A 197 18.24 -13.52 -5.10
N PRO A 198 17.01 -12.91 -5.19
CA PRO A 198 16.72 -11.91 -6.22
C PRO A 198 17.80 -10.88 -6.30
N ASP A 199 18.41 -10.91 -7.48
CA ASP A 199 19.15 -9.81 -8.01
C ASP A 199 18.32 -8.53 -7.96
N LEU A 200 19.03 -7.40 -8.10
CA LEU A 200 18.44 -6.08 -8.13
C LEU A 200 17.26 -5.98 -9.12
N ALA A 201 17.26 -6.75 -10.21
CA ALA A 201 16.19 -6.70 -11.20
C ALA A 201 14.87 -7.28 -10.67
N GLN A 202 14.90 -8.36 -9.90
CA GLN A 202 13.70 -8.89 -9.26
C GLN A 202 13.21 -8.02 -8.08
N GLN A 203 14.12 -7.36 -7.36
CA GLN A 203 13.75 -6.35 -6.35
C GLN A 203 13.09 -5.13 -7.00
N MET A 204 13.70 -4.58 -8.05
CA MET A 204 13.16 -3.48 -8.85
C MET A 204 11.82 -3.88 -9.46
N ARG A 205 11.68 -5.10 -9.99
CA ARG A 205 10.40 -5.60 -10.50
C ARG A 205 9.29 -5.51 -9.46
N THR A 206 9.58 -5.94 -8.24
CA THR A 206 8.60 -5.93 -7.16
C THR A 206 8.23 -4.51 -6.76
N HIS A 207 9.23 -3.63 -6.63
CA HIS A 207 9.02 -2.22 -6.35
C HIS A 207 8.19 -1.55 -7.45
N CYS A 208 8.56 -1.73 -8.73
CA CYS A 208 7.82 -1.22 -9.89
C CYS A 208 6.36 -1.68 -9.88
N LEU A 209 6.08 -2.97 -9.66
CA LEU A 209 4.72 -3.49 -9.70
C LEU A 209 3.84 -2.93 -8.57
N ASN A 210 4.39 -2.82 -7.35
CA ASN A 210 3.69 -2.24 -6.22
C ASN A 210 3.44 -0.74 -6.42
N PHE A 211 4.47 0.00 -6.86
CA PHE A 211 4.39 1.41 -7.19
C PHE A 211 3.36 1.68 -8.30
N CYS A 212 3.45 0.97 -9.44
CA CYS A 212 2.49 1.09 -10.53
C CYS A 212 1.05 0.78 -10.07
N GLY A 213 0.86 -0.18 -9.17
CA GLY A 213 -0.45 -0.51 -8.60
C GLY A 213 -1.01 0.60 -7.69
N ALA A 214 -0.15 1.25 -6.88
CA ALA A 214 -0.52 2.40 -6.07
C ALA A 214 -0.88 3.61 -6.94
N LEU A 215 0.04 3.98 -7.85
CA LEU A 215 -0.09 5.06 -8.81
C LEU A 215 -1.35 4.90 -9.67
N ARG A 216 -1.60 3.70 -10.22
CA ARG A 216 -2.77 3.46 -11.09
C ARG A 216 -4.07 3.82 -10.39
N ARG A 217 -4.25 3.38 -9.15
CA ARG A 217 -5.51 3.60 -8.44
C ARG A 217 -5.68 5.01 -7.91
N HIS A 218 -4.58 5.68 -7.58
CA HIS A 218 -4.58 7.11 -7.31
C HIS A 218 -5.14 7.84 -8.55
N HIS A 219 -4.53 7.62 -9.72
CA HIS A 219 -4.91 8.33 -10.95
C HIS A 219 -6.21 7.85 -11.63
N THR A 220 -6.62 6.59 -11.52
CA THR A 220 -7.91 6.14 -12.09
C THR A 220 -9.06 6.25 -11.09
N GLY A 221 -8.76 6.43 -9.80
CA GLY A 221 -9.77 6.45 -8.74
C GLY A 221 -10.64 7.70 -8.78
N GLU A 222 -10.07 8.82 -9.20
CA GLU A 222 -10.71 10.14 -9.17
C GLU A 222 -11.67 10.37 -10.34
N ASP A 223 -11.32 9.86 -11.52
CA ASP A 223 -12.09 9.98 -12.77
C ASP A 223 -13.55 9.50 -12.62
N MET A 224 -13.76 8.45 -11.82
CA MET A 224 -15.05 7.76 -11.76
C MET A 224 -16.03 8.33 -10.74
N ALA A 225 -15.55 9.06 -9.72
CA ALA A 225 -16.38 9.48 -8.60
C ALA A 225 -16.14 10.92 -8.15
N VAL A 226 -14.88 11.36 -8.13
CA VAL A 226 -14.48 12.67 -7.60
C VAL A 226 -14.68 13.75 -8.65
N PHE A 227 -14.22 13.53 -9.89
CA PHE A 227 -14.33 14.52 -10.96
C PHE A 227 -15.77 14.86 -11.36
N PRO A 228 -16.70 13.90 -11.50
CA PRO A 228 -18.10 14.23 -11.77
C PRO A 228 -18.76 15.06 -10.64
N SER A 229 -18.41 14.77 -9.38
CA SER A 229 -18.89 15.52 -8.22
C SER A 229 -18.35 16.96 -8.20
N LEU A 230 -17.04 17.12 -8.42
CA LEU A 230 -16.40 18.44 -8.51
C LEU A 230 -16.94 19.24 -9.69
N ALA A 231 -17.15 18.64 -10.85
CA ALA A 231 -17.71 19.32 -12.02
C ALA A 231 -19.15 19.80 -11.78
N ALA A 232 -19.95 19.04 -11.03
CA ALA A 232 -21.30 19.44 -10.65
C ALA A 232 -21.31 20.62 -9.65
N GLN A 233 -20.39 20.62 -8.68
CA GLN A 233 -20.29 21.66 -7.65
C GLN A 233 -19.56 22.91 -8.16
N PHE A 234 -18.56 22.74 -9.01
CA PHE A 234 -17.73 23.79 -9.60
C PHE A 234 -17.66 23.62 -11.13
N PRO A 235 -18.71 24.02 -11.89
CA PRO A 235 -18.75 23.86 -13.34
C PRO A 235 -17.56 24.50 -14.09
N ALA A 236 -16.93 25.53 -13.50
CA ALA A 236 -15.74 26.17 -14.05
C ALA A 236 -14.52 25.25 -14.14
N LEU A 237 -14.47 24.17 -13.33
CA LEU A 237 -13.37 23.19 -13.36
C LEU A 237 -13.54 22.14 -14.47
N ALA A 238 -14.70 22.04 -15.12
CA ALA A 238 -14.98 20.98 -16.09
C ALA A 238 -13.92 20.83 -17.21
N PRO A 239 -13.39 21.92 -17.82
CA PRO A 239 -12.33 21.79 -18.82
C PRO A 239 -11.03 21.21 -18.24
N ALA A 240 -10.66 21.60 -17.01
CA ALA A 240 -9.46 21.10 -16.36
C ALA A 240 -9.59 19.64 -15.93
N LEU A 241 -10.76 19.24 -15.41
CA LEU A 241 -11.05 17.85 -15.06
C LEU A 241 -11.00 16.94 -16.30
N ALA A 242 -11.52 17.41 -17.44
CA ALA A 242 -11.41 16.68 -18.70
C ALA A 242 -9.94 16.53 -19.15
N GLN A 243 -9.11 17.56 -18.98
CA GLN A 243 -7.68 17.48 -19.25
C GLN A 243 -6.98 16.46 -18.33
N LEU A 244 -7.28 16.48 -17.02
CA LEU A 244 -6.74 15.51 -16.06
C LEU A 244 -7.11 14.07 -16.45
N SER A 245 -8.36 13.80 -16.83
CA SER A 245 -8.77 12.47 -17.28
C SER A 245 -8.06 12.01 -18.56
N GLU A 246 -7.72 12.90 -19.49
CA GLU A 246 -6.88 12.52 -20.64
C GLU A 246 -5.43 12.25 -20.23
N GLN A 247 -4.87 13.04 -19.31
CA GLN A 247 -3.54 12.78 -18.75
C GLN A 247 -3.48 11.42 -18.02
N HIS A 248 -4.53 11.05 -17.28
CA HIS A 248 -4.63 9.75 -16.62
C HIS A 248 -4.55 8.57 -17.60
N LYS A 249 -5.16 8.68 -18.78
CA LYS A 249 -5.07 7.62 -19.82
C LYS A 249 -3.64 7.44 -20.32
N VAL A 250 -2.91 8.54 -20.52
CA VAL A 250 -1.50 8.50 -20.95
C VAL A 250 -0.63 7.85 -19.86
N VAL A 251 -0.81 8.26 -18.61
CA VAL A 251 -0.12 7.65 -17.45
C VAL A 251 -0.41 6.15 -17.37
N ALA A 252 -1.68 5.75 -17.50
CA ALA A 252 -2.08 4.35 -17.44
C ALA A 252 -1.43 3.49 -18.54
N GLN A 253 -1.31 4.02 -19.75
CA GLN A 253 -0.62 3.35 -20.87
C GLN A 253 0.88 3.17 -20.61
N LEU A 254 1.56 4.21 -20.11
CA LEU A 254 2.97 4.14 -19.73
C LEU A 254 3.20 3.11 -18.62
N GLN A 255 2.29 3.06 -17.63
CA GLN A 255 2.33 2.04 -16.59
C GLN A 255 2.18 0.63 -17.17
N ASP A 256 1.25 0.39 -18.10
CA ASP A 256 1.09 -0.93 -18.73
C ASP A 256 2.36 -1.33 -19.50
N SER A 257 2.99 -0.38 -20.21
CA SER A 257 4.27 -0.57 -20.90
C SER A 257 5.37 -0.98 -19.93
N ILE A 258 5.54 -0.22 -18.84
CA ILE A 258 6.56 -0.49 -17.81
C ILE A 258 6.30 -1.84 -17.13
N GLN A 259 5.04 -2.16 -16.78
CA GLN A 259 4.70 -3.45 -16.18
C GLN A 259 5.02 -4.62 -17.10
N ALA A 260 4.77 -4.50 -18.41
CA ALA A 260 5.12 -5.53 -19.38
C ALA A 260 6.64 -5.71 -19.52
N LEU A 261 7.40 -4.60 -19.59
CA LEU A 261 8.86 -4.62 -19.63
C LEU A 261 9.45 -5.27 -18.38
N VAL A 262 8.98 -4.81 -17.22
CA VAL A 262 9.39 -5.32 -15.92
C VAL A 262 9.05 -6.79 -15.78
N GLY A 263 7.84 -7.22 -16.14
CA GLY A 263 7.39 -8.61 -16.02
C GLY A 263 8.15 -9.58 -16.93
N GLY A 264 8.61 -9.12 -18.09
CA GLY A 264 9.42 -9.90 -19.03
C GLY A 264 10.94 -9.79 -18.85
N PHE A 265 11.42 -8.92 -17.95
CA PHE A 265 12.85 -8.67 -17.78
C PHE A 265 13.65 -9.92 -17.38
N VAL A 266 14.73 -10.18 -18.09
CA VAL A 266 15.70 -11.25 -17.81
C VAL A 266 17.07 -10.63 -17.60
N PRO A 267 17.68 -10.76 -16.40
CA PRO A 267 19.02 -10.26 -16.11
C PRO A 267 20.06 -10.73 -17.14
N GLY A 268 20.88 -9.81 -17.66
CA GLY A 268 21.93 -10.11 -18.63
C GLY A 268 21.45 -10.36 -20.07
N GLU A 269 20.14 -10.53 -20.31
CA GLU A 269 19.56 -10.73 -21.65
C GLU A 269 18.69 -9.55 -22.09
N SER A 270 17.93 -8.96 -21.16
CA SER A 270 17.06 -7.81 -21.43
C SER A 270 17.84 -6.50 -21.38
N ASP A 271 17.47 -5.56 -22.26
CA ASP A 271 18.06 -4.22 -22.31
C ASP A 271 17.45 -3.31 -21.21
N PRO A 272 18.20 -2.94 -20.15
CA PRO A 272 17.71 -2.07 -19.10
C PRO A 272 17.54 -0.61 -19.54
N VAL A 273 18.16 -0.19 -20.65
CA VAL A 273 18.08 1.18 -21.17
C VAL A 273 16.65 1.53 -21.57
N ARG A 274 15.94 0.58 -22.18
CA ARG A 274 14.51 0.78 -22.54
C ARG A 274 13.64 0.99 -21.30
N LEU A 275 13.84 0.21 -20.25
CA LEU A 275 13.10 0.37 -19.00
C LEU A 275 13.37 1.73 -18.35
N ARG A 276 14.64 2.16 -18.32
CA ARG A 276 15.03 3.48 -17.82
C ARG A 276 14.40 4.63 -18.61
N ALA A 277 14.31 4.51 -19.94
CA ALA A 277 13.69 5.51 -20.81
C ALA A 277 12.17 5.63 -20.55
N GLU A 278 11.48 4.50 -20.39
CA GLU A 278 10.03 4.50 -20.10
C GLU A 278 9.75 5.06 -18.69
N LEU A 279 10.61 4.77 -17.71
CA LEU A 279 10.54 5.39 -16.38
C LEU A 279 10.79 6.90 -16.43
N GLU A 280 11.67 7.38 -17.31
CA GLU A 280 11.89 8.83 -17.52
C GLU A 280 10.66 9.51 -18.11
N GLU A 281 10.06 8.91 -19.14
CA GLU A 281 8.85 9.44 -19.77
C GLU A 281 7.70 9.45 -18.76
N LEU A 282 7.50 8.37 -17.99
CA LEU A 282 6.52 8.33 -16.92
C LEU A 282 6.75 9.44 -15.89
N ALA A 283 7.99 9.63 -15.44
CA ALA A 283 8.33 10.67 -14.47
C ALA A 283 8.03 12.07 -15.02
N THR A 284 8.41 12.35 -16.26
CA THR A 284 8.17 13.65 -16.91
C THR A 284 6.67 13.94 -17.04
N ARG A 285 5.88 12.95 -17.43
CA ARG A 285 4.42 13.08 -17.54
C ARG A 285 3.75 13.27 -16.19
N LEU A 286 4.19 12.52 -15.19
CA LEU A 286 3.62 12.60 -13.85
C LEU A 286 3.95 13.91 -13.15
N GLU A 287 5.18 14.43 -13.25
CA GLU A 287 5.51 15.74 -12.67
C GLU A 287 4.62 16.85 -13.24
N SER A 288 4.49 16.92 -14.56
CA SER A 288 3.59 17.91 -15.19
C SER A 288 2.12 17.67 -14.84
N HIS A 289 1.71 16.43 -14.61
CA HIS A 289 0.35 16.08 -14.26
C HIS A 289 0.04 16.46 -12.81
N PHE A 290 0.90 16.07 -11.87
CA PHE A 290 0.81 16.42 -10.45
C PHE A 290 0.76 17.93 -10.27
N ASP A 291 1.66 18.68 -10.91
CA ASP A 291 1.70 20.13 -10.78
C ASP A 291 0.40 20.78 -11.27
N PHE A 292 -0.16 20.27 -12.37
CA PHE A 292 -1.43 20.77 -12.92
C PHE A 292 -2.60 20.45 -11.99
N GLU A 293 -2.67 19.22 -11.46
CA GLU A 293 -3.68 18.77 -10.54
C GLU A 293 -3.64 19.57 -9.22
N GLU A 294 -2.46 19.70 -8.63
CA GLU A 294 -2.24 20.42 -7.39
C GLU A 294 -2.68 21.89 -7.49
N GLN A 295 -2.38 22.54 -8.62
CA GLN A 295 -2.77 23.93 -8.86
C GLN A 295 -4.28 24.10 -9.12
N THR A 296 -4.93 23.07 -9.66
CA THR A 296 -6.28 23.22 -10.24
C THR A 296 -7.39 22.68 -9.35
N VAL A 297 -7.19 21.54 -8.70
CA VAL A 297 -8.28 20.84 -7.97
C VAL A 297 -8.11 20.81 -6.45
N VAL A 298 -6.90 20.97 -5.91
CA VAL A 298 -6.64 20.85 -4.45
C VAL A 298 -7.50 21.81 -3.63
N THR A 299 -7.60 23.07 -4.04
CA THR A 299 -8.41 24.06 -3.31
C THR A 299 -9.90 23.69 -3.30
N ALA A 300 -10.44 23.25 -4.44
CA ALA A 300 -11.83 22.84 -4.57
C ALA A 300 -12.12 21.55 -3.79
N LEU A 301 -11.17 20.61 -3.78
CA LEU A 301 -11.23 19.38 -3.00
C LEU A 301 -11.22 19.66 -1.50
N ASN A 302 -10.32 20.51 -1.03
CA ASN A 302 -10.29 20.92 0.39
C ASN A 302 -11.59 21.61 0.83
N ALA A 303 -12.28 22.30 -0.08
CA ALA A 303 -13.54 22.97 0.22
C ALA A 303 -14.77 22.05 0.24
N THR A 304 -14.68 20.83 -0.32
CA THR A 304 -15.84 19.95 -0.55
C THR A 304 -15.69 18.53 -0.03
N ALA A 305 -14.48 18.12 0.31
CA ALA A 305 -14.18 16.81 0.86
C ALA A 305 -13.16 16.95 1.99
N GLU A 306 -13.54 16.44 3.17
CA GLU A 306 -12.57 16.18 4.22
C GLU A 306 -11.58 15.12 3.72
N ALA A 307 -10.33 15.16 4.21
CA ALA A 307 -9.44 14.03 3.99
C ALA A 307 -10.14 12.73 4.45
N PRO A 308 -9.86 11.57 3.81
CA PRO A 308 -10.37 10.29 4.30
C PRO A 308 -10.10 10.23 5.81
N PRO A 309 -11.11 9.98 6.65
CA PRO A 309 -10.91 9.96 8.09
C PRO A 309 -9.80 8.97 8.42
N PHE A 310 -9.02 9.30 9.45
CA PHE A 310 -8.21 8.31 10.16
C PHE A 310 -9.19 7.34 10.84
N ALA A 311 -9.69 6.36 10.08
CA ALA A 311 -10.63 5.36 10.53
C ALA A 311 -10.33 4.06 9.81
#